data_AF-A0A1Q7C5R4-F1
#
_entry.id   AF-A0A1Q7C5R4-F1
#
_cell.length_a   1.000
_cell.length_b   1.000
_cell.length_c   1.000
_cell.angle_alpha   90.00
_cell.angle_beta   90.00
_cell.angle_gamma   90.00
#
_symmetry.space_group_name_H-M   'P 1'
#
loop_
_entity.id
_entity.type
_entity.pdbx_description
1 polymer ?
#
loop_
_entity_poly.entity_id
_entity_poly.type
_entity_poly.pdbx_seq_one_letter_code
_entity_poly.pdbx_strand_id
1 'polypeptide(L)'
;MGGGGRVTTAVEHGVVPGIVRDVGLSAPLPHLAPHDDTGRRAAQAWLLVRLFTEPLGLLTLDLPDEGLPATALADAIEREYGLGIRERIARGGGDPAAPLVGGVRVPGVAPFLARRKEVLSDAPPITVVLCTRDRPDALATCLDSLLAQQYPSFRVLVVDNAPSDESSAQVVRAAAERGPVDYLLAPVPGLSHARNAAVVATPGEILAWIDDDEIADPHWLAEIARALADHPMADVVSGVIVPAELETPAQVWFEQFGGHSKGRGFTRAVFSPATAKTQSPLYPLPPFGTGANMAFRPRVIERIGGFDTALGAGTPAMGSEDTLAFTQVLRSGGTIVYQPTALVRHFHRRDLDGLRRQMVGYGTGLTAAYTALVRRNPLVLFPLVRLVPTALRDVLGGGLRTATIREDFPRELLSANRRGMLRGPRAYFAGRRQDRQRIKSAQP
;
A
#
# COMPACT_ATOMS: atom_id res chain seq x y z
N MET A 1 19.37 -30.20 18.03
CA MET A 1 18.22 -30.79 18.76
C MET A 1 17.88 -29.87 19.92
N GLY A 2 16.59 -29.57 20.08
CA GLY A 2 16.02 -28.99 21.31
C GLY A 2 15.90 -27.46 21.31
N GLY A 3 14.68 -26.94 21.10
CA GLY A 3 14.37 -25.53 21.29
C GLY A 3 13.32 -24.94 20.35
N GLY A 4 12.42 -25.74 19.76
CA GLY A 4 11.26 -25.21 19.05
C GLY A 4 10.31 -24.55 20.04
N GLY A 5 10.34 -23.22 20.10
CA GLY A 5 9.36 -22.42 20.83
C GLY A 5 7.97 -22.69 20.27
N ARG A 6 7.13 -23.37 21.06
CA ARG A 6 5.71 -23.52 20.80
C ARG A 6 5.08 -22.14 20.85
N VAL A 7 4.67 -21.61 19.70
CA VAL A 7 3.68 -20.52 19.66
C VAL A 7 2.35 -21.16 20.07
N THR A 8 1.95 -20.90 21.30
CA THR A 8 0.68 -21.33 21.87
C THR A 8 -0.46 -20.67 21.09
N THR A 9 -1.16 -21.47 20.29
CA THR A 9 -2.46 -21.13 19.71
C THR A 9 -3.53 -21.18 20.79
N ALA A 10 -3.53 -20.17 21.65
CA ALA A 10 -4.66 -19.74 22.44
C ALA A 10 -4.52 -18.23 22.55
N VAL A 11 -5.41 -17.48 21.91
CA VAL A 11 -5.56 -16.07 22.25
C VAL A 11 -6.06 -16.06 23.70
N GLU A 12 -5.14 -15.97 24.65
CA GLU A 12 -5.50 -15.70 26.04
C GLU A 12 -6.40 -14.47 26.04
N HIS A 13 -7.54 -14.56 26.74
CA HIS A 13 -8.47 -13.44 26.83
C HIS A 13 -7.73 -12.21 27.36
N GLY A 14 -7.61 -11.17 26.52
CA GLY A 14 -6.91 -9.92 26.86
C GLY A 14 -5.54 -9.72 26.22
N VAL A 15 -5.03 -10.66 25.41
CA VAL A 15 -3.77 -10.50 24.65
C VAL A 15 -4.06 -10.18 23.19
N VAL A 16 -3.52 -9.06 22.69
CA VAL A 16 -3.51 -8.72 21.26
C VAL A 16 -2.27 -9.32 20.55
N PRO A 17 -2.38 -9.76 19.28
CA PRO A 17 -1.27 -10.35 18.55
C PRO A 17 -0.07 -9.42 18.41
N GLY A 18 -0.29 -8.13 18.16
CA GLY A 18 0.80 -7.18 18.21
C GLY A 18 0.40 -5.71 18.21
N ILE A 19 1.32 -4.88 18.66
CA ILE A 19 1.26 -3.42 18.59
C ILE A 19 2.08 -2.91 17.41
N VAL A 20 1.57 -1.91 16.70
CA VAL A 20 2.28 -1.23 15.62
C VAL A 20 2.80 0.11 16.13
N ARG A 21 4.10 0.37 16.02
CA ARG A 21 4.73 1.61 16.51
C ARG A 21 5.81 2.12 15.54
N ASP A 22 6.16 3.40 15.68
CA ASP A 22 7.30 3.99 14.98
C ASP A 22 8.46 4.17 15.93
N VAL A 23 9.66 3.82 15.46
CA VAL A 23 10.90 3.98 16.22
C VAL A 23 11.85 4.84 15.41
N GLY A 24 11.98 6.10 15.83
CA GLY A 24 12.94 7.04 15.25
C GLY A 24 14.30 6.94 15.91
N LEU A 25 15.31 6.51 15.15
CA LEU A 25 16.70 6.41 15.60
C LEU A 25 17.35 7.77 15.86
N SER A 26 16.70 8.87 15.49
CA SER A 26 17.16 10.23 15.78
C SER A 26 16.74 10.72 17.17
N ALA A 27 16.20 9.87 18.02
CA ALA A 27 15.98 10.16 19.44
C ALA A 27 16.50 8.98 20.28
N PRO A 28 16.72 9.17 21.59
CA PRO A 28 16.98 8.05 22.48
C PRO A 28 15.91 6.97 22.31
N LEU A 29 16.34 5.71 22.23
CA LEU A 29 15.43 4.59 22.04
C LEU A 29 14.56 4.40 23.30
N PRO A 30 13.24 4.17 23.14
CA PRO A 30 12.36 3.97 24.27
C PRO A 30 12.49 2.57 24.85
N HIS A 31 12.06 2.41 26.11
CA HIS A 31 11.58 1.12 26.58
C HIS A 31 10.22 0.83 25.90
N LEU A 32 10.07 -0.34 25.29
CA LEU A 32 8.81 -0.73 24.69
C LEU A 32 7.94 -1.44 25.73
N ALA A 33 6.88 -0.75 26.14
CA ALA A 33 5.88 -1.32 27.04
C ALA A 33 5.19 -2.52 26.38
N PRO A 34 4.81 -3.55 27.16
CA PRO A 34 4.18 -4.75 26.64
C PRO A 34 2.65 -4.59 26.46
N HIS A 35 2.14 -3.36 26.51
CA HIS A 35 0.70 -3.06 26.42
C HIS A 35 0.41 -2.07 25.29
N ASP A 36 -0.79 -2.19 24.72
CA ASP A 36 -1.33 -1.21 23.77
C ASP A 36 -1.86 0.05 24.49
N ASP A 37 -2.39 1.01 23.71
CA ASP A 37 -2.91 2.27 24.24
C ASP A 37 -4.18 2.10 25.10
N THR A 38 -4.81 0.93 25.05
CA THR A 38 -5.98 0.56 25.86
C THR A 38 -5.62 -0.25 27.12
N GLY A 39 -4.34 -0.56 27.30
CA GLY A 39 -3.83 -1.37 28.41
C GLY A 39 -3.90 -2.88 28.20
N ARG A 40 -4.24 -3.36 27.00
CA ARG A 40 -4.22 -4.80 26.68
C ARG A 40 -2.79 -5.26 26.42
N ARG A 41 -2.46 -6.47 26.86
CA ARG A 41 -1.15 -7.08 26.68
C ARG A 41 -0.91 -7.39 25.20
N ALA A 42 0.29 -7.17 24.68
CA ALA A 42 0.66 -7.49 23.31
C ALA A 42 1.73 -8.59 23.25
N ALA A 43 1.55 -9.56 22.34
CA ALA A 43 2.52 -10.64 22.15
C ALA A 43 3.76 -10.20 21.35
N GLN A 44 3.57 -9.31 20.37
CA GLN A 44 4.64 -8.82 19.50
C GLN A 44 4.62 -7.30 19.32
N ALA A 45 5.78 -6.71 19.06
CA ALA A 45 5.93 -5.35 18.56
C ALA A 45 6.27 -5.38 17.07
N TRP A 46 5.55 -4.59 16.28
CA TRP A 46 5.79 -4.36 14.86
C TRP A 46 6.23 -2.91 14.68
N LEU A 47 7.53 -2.72 14.47
CA LEU A 47 8.20 -1.44 14.59
C LEU A 47 8.61 -0.93 13.21
N LEU A 48 8.05 0.20 12.79
CA LEU A 48 8.56 0.94 11.65
C LEU A 48 9.81 1.72 12.08
N VAL A 49 10.97 1.19 11.73
CA VAL A 49 12.25 1.78 12.11
C VAL A 49 12.61 2.88 11.11
N ARG A 50 12.94 4.06 11.63
CA ARG A 50 13.28 5.24 10.82
C ARG A 50 14.58 5.89 11.27
N LEU A 51 15.37 6.37 10.31
CA LEU A 51 16.52 7.22 10.59
C LEU A 51 16.33 8.55 9.86
N PHE A 52 16.33 9.66 10.59
CA PHE A 52 16.06 11.00 10.02
C PHE A 52 14.76 11.04 9.20
N THR A 53 13.69 10.41 9.72
CA THR A 53 12.39 10.18 9.06
C THR A 53 12.40 9.24 7.84
N GLU A 54 13.57 8.80 7.36
CA GLU A 54 13.68 7.80 6.30
C GLU A 54 13.30 6.41 6.86
N PRO A 55 12.24 5.75 6.35
CA PRO A 55 11.93 4.40 6.79
C PRO A 55 12.99 3.40 6.29
N LEU A 56 13.49 2.59 7.21
CA LEU A 56 14.46 1.54 6.94
C LEU A 56 13.78 0.19 6.73
N GLY A 57 12.74 -0.09 7.52
CA GLY A 57 12.08 -1.39 7.52
C GLY A 57 11.02 -1.54 8.60
N LEU A 58 10.30 -2.66 8.54
CA LEU A 58 9.45 -3.16 9.62
C LEU A 58 10.19 -4.26 10.37
N LEU A 59 10.44 -4.04 11.66
CA LEU A 59 11.05 -4.99 12.57
C LEU A 59 9.97 -5.61 13.46
N THR A 60 9.86 -6.94 13.45
CA THR A 60 8.95 -7.67 14.34
C THR A 60 9.73 -8.31 15.48
N LEU A 61 9.33 -8.03 16.72
CA LEU A 61 9.95 -8.56 17.94
C LEU A 61 8.89 -9.17 18.86
N ASP A 62 9.22 -10.26 19.54
CA ASP A 62 8.40 -10.76 20.64
C ASP A 62 8.50 -9.79 21.84
N LEU A 63 7.40 -9.59 22.57
CA LEU A 63 7.33 -8.69 23.73
C LEU A 63 7.26 -9.50 25.04
N PRO A 64 8.33 -9.48 25.85
CA PRO A 64 8.34 -10.06 27.19
C PRO A 64 7.31 -9.42 28.14
N ASP A 65 7.05 -10.07 29.29
CA ASP A 65 6.12 -9.60 30.32
C ASP A 65 6.49 -8.23 30.88
N GLU A 66 7.78 -7.98 31.00
CA GLU A 66 8.38 -6.75 31.49
C GLU A 66 8.57 -5.68 30.40
N GLY A 67 8.21 -5.99 29.14
CA GLY A 67 8.52 -5.15 27.98
C GLY A 67 9.95 -5.33 27.46
N LEU A 68 10.32 -4.52 26.47
CA LEU A 68 11.65 -4.60 25.84
C LEU A 68 12.51 -3.38 26.22
N PRO A 69 13.67 -3.57 26.88
CA PRO A 69 14.56 -2.46 27.21
C PRO A 69 15.21 -1.87 25.94
N ALA A 70 15.55 -0.57 26.01
CA ALA A 70 16.13 0.18 24.90
C ALA A 70 17.42 -0.44 24.33
N THR A 71 18.22 -1.10 25.18
CA THR A 71 19.44 -1.82 24.76
C THR A 71 19.12 -3.04 23.91
N ALA A 72 18.17 -3.88 24.33
CA ALA A 72 17.75 -5.04 23.55
C ALA A 72 17.07 -4.63 22.23
N LEU A 73 16.32 -3.53 22.25
CA LEU A 73 15.76 -2.93 21.05
C LEU A 73 16.87 -2.45 20.09
N ALA A 74 17.88 -1.75 20.60
CA ALA A 74 19.03 -1.31 19.82
C ALA A 74 19.75 -2.49 19.17
N ASP A 75 20.03 -3.55 19.93
CA ASP A 75 20.71 -4.74 19.41
C ASP A 75 19.89 -5.44 18.31
N ALA A 76 18.56 -5.48 18.45
CA ALA A 76 17.68 -6.04 17.44
C ALA A 76 17.69 -5.21 16.15
N ILE A 77 17.64 -3.88 16.27
CA ILE A 77 17.73 -2.97 15.13
C ILE A 77 19.10 -3.07 14.46
N GLU A 78 20.19 -3.16 15.23
CA GLU A 78 21.55 -3.23 14.71
C GLU A 78 21.78 -4.54 13.94
N ARG A 79 21.24 -5.66 14.44
CA ARG A 79 21.29 -6.96 13.72
C ARG A 79 20.61 -6.90 12.36
N GLU A 80 19.45 -6.25 12.27
CA GLU A 80 18.63 -6.25 11.06
C GLU A 80 19.06 -5.14 10.07
N TYR A 81 19.32 -3.93 10.57
CA TYR A 81 19.51 -2.72 9.75
C TYR A 81 20.86 -2.03 9.94
N GLY A 82 21.76 -2.57 10.78
CA GLY A 82 23.01 -1.89 11.17
C GLY A 82 23.87 -1.44 10.00
N LEU A 83 24.03 -2.26 8.95
CA LEU A 83 24.78 -1.85 7.75
C LEU A 83 24.17 -0.59 7.10
N GLY A 84 22.85 -0.62 6.86
CA GLY A 84 22.13 0.48 6.23
C GLY A 84 22.08 1.75 7.09
N ILE A 85 22.11 1.60 8.42
CA ILE A 85 22.20 2.71 9.38
C ILE A 85 23.59 3.35 9.31
N ARG A 86 24.65 2.56 9.43
CA ARG A 86 26.04 3.03 9.40
C ARG A 86 26.37 3.78 8.11
N GLU A 87 25.93 3.27 6.96
CA GLU A 87 26.11 3.95 5.67
C GLU A 87 25.43 5.32 5.61
N ARG A 88 24.24 5.47 6.21
CA ARG A 88 23.50 6.74 6.24
C ARG A 88 24.14 7.75 7.18
N ILE A 89 24.61 7.28 8.34
CA ILE A 89 25.37 8.11 9.29
C ILE A 89 26.66 8.62 8.65
N ALA A 90 27.44 7.73 8.03
CA ALA A 90 28.68 8.07 7.35
C ALA A 90 28.45 9.10 6.23
N ARG A 91 27.40 8.93 5.42
CA ARG A 91 27.03 9.90 4.37
C ARG A 91 26.68 11.29 4.93
N GLY A 92 26.16 11.36 6.16
CA GLY A 92 25.91 12.62 6.85
C GLY A 92 27.13 13.17 7.61
N GLY A 93 28.27 12.49 7.58
CA GLY A 93 29.48 12.87 8.32
C GLY A 93 29.42 12.60 9.83
N GLY A 94 28.47 11.78 10.30
CA GLY A 94 28.41 11.35 11.70
C GLY A 94 29.32 10.15 11.98
N ASP A 95 29.38 9.73 13.25
CA ASP A 95 30.14 8.55 13.69
C ASP A 95 29.33 7.26 13.50
N PRO A 96 29.69 6.37 12.55
CA PRO A 96 28.97 5.13 12.31
C PRO A 96 29.13 4.09 13.43
N ALA A 97 30.07 4.28 14.36
CA ALA A 97 30.27 3.40 15.51
C ALA A 97 29.46 3.85 16.74
N ALA A 98 28.75 4.99 16.66
CA ALA A 98 27.97 5.51 17.78
C ALA A 98 26.83 4.55 18.17
N PRO A 99 26.64 4.25 19.47
CA PRO A 99 25.55 3.40 19.94
C PRO A 99 24.16 3.98 19.60
N LEU A 100 23.24 3.14 19.13
CA LEU A 100 21.88 3.56 18.77
C LEU A 100 21.03 4.01 19.96
N VAL A 101 21.30 3.47 21.16
CA VAL A 101 20.48 3.68 22.38
C VAL A 101 20.27 5.16 22.70
N GLY A 102 21.32 5.98 22.57
CA GLY A 102 21.27 7.41 22.87
C GLY A 102 20.66 8.28 21.76
N GLY A 103 20.32 7.67 20.63
CA GLY A 103 19.90 8.37 19.42
C GLY A 103 21.09 8.81 18.55
N VAL A 104 20.87 8.74 17.25
CA VAL A 104 21.84 9.01 16.21
C VAL A 104 21.84 10.48 15.81
N ARG A 105 23.03 11.06 15.65
CA ARG A 105 23.24 12.45 15.23
C ARG A 105 24.25 12.50 14.08
N VAL A 106 24.12 13.52 13.25
CA VAL A 106 25.10 13.90 12.23
C VAL A 106 25.43 15.39 12.40
N PRO A 107 26.63 15.86 12.06
CA PRO A 107 27.04 17.27 12.29
C PRO A 107 26.19 18.30 11.55
N GLY A 108 25.67 17.95 10.36
CA GLY A 108 24.85 18.81 9.52
C GLY A 108 23.42 18.30 9.35
N VAL A 109 22.73 18.77 8.30
CA VAL A 109 21.44 18.20 7.90
C VAL A 109 21.70 16.85 7.22
N ALA A 110 21.03 15.80 7.67
CA ALA A 110 21.13 14.49 7.04
C ALA A 110 20.83 14.58 5.54
N PRO A 111 21.62 13.93 4.64
CA PRO A 111 21.46 14.06 3.19
C PRO A 111 20.04 13.78 2.69
N PHE A 112 19.35 12.81 3.32
CA PHE A 112 17.96 12.50 3.03
C PHE A 112 17.01 13.68 3.28
N LEU A 113 17.14 14.34 4.43
CA LEU A 113 16.34 15.53 4.79
C LEU A 113 16.72 16.74 3.92
N ALA A 114 18.01 16.91 3.60
CA ALA A 114 18.47 17.96 2.72
C ALA A 114 17.86 17.82 1.31
N ARG A 115 17.88 16.62 0.74
CA ARG A 115 17.25 16.34 -0.56
C ARG A 115 15.74 16.54 -0.53
N ARG A 116 15.05 16.15 0.54
CA ARG A 116 13.62 16.45 0.69
C ARG A 116 13.37 17.95 0.70
N LYS A 117 14.13 18.71 1.49
CA LYS A 117 14.00 20.18 1.56
C LYS A 117 14.21 20.84 0.20
N GLU A 118 15.21 20.39 -0.55
CA GLU A 118 15.47 20.87 -1.91
C GLU A 118 14.26 20.65 -2.83
N VAL A 119 13.71 19.43 -2.87
CA VAL A 119 12.53 19.10 -3.69
C VAL A 119 11.31 19.92 -3.27
N LEU A 120 11.11 20.14 -1.96
CA LEU A 120 9.99 20.93 -1.45
C LEU A 120 10.05 22.41 -1.86
N SER A 121 11.21 22.94 -2.25
CA SER A 121 11.33 24.33 -2.68
C SER A 121 10.70 24.64 -4.04
N ASP A 122 10.55 23.63 -4.90
CA ASP A 122 9.94 23.71 -6.24
C ASP A 122 9.05 22.48 -6.48
N ALA A 123 8.29 22.12 -5.46
CA ALA A 123 7.46 20.92 -5.47
C ALA A 123 6.24 21.12 -6.39
N PRO A 124 5.95 20.17 -7.30
CA PRO A 124 4.81 20.30 -8.20
C PRO A 124 3.49 20.18 -7.42
N PRO A 125 2.40 20.83 -7.84
CA PRO A 125 1.09 20.63 -7.24
C PRO A 125 0.66 19.16 -7.42
N ILE A 126 0.11 18.58 -6.34
CA ILE A 126 -0.44 17.21 -6.35
C ILE A 126 -1.90 17.28 -5.92
N THR A 127 -2.77 16.60 -6.66
CA THR A 127 -4.15 16.36 -6.24
C THR A 127 -4.23 14.96 -5.66
N VAL A 128 -4.49 14.89 -4.36
CA VAL A 128 -4.83 13.64 -3.70
C VAL A 128 -6.25 13.29 -4.07
N VAL A 129 -6.49 12.05 -4.47
CA VAL A 129 -7.83 11.57 -4.75
C VAL A 129 -8.18 10.42 -3.82
N LEU A 130 -9.30 10.59 -3.13
CA LEU A 130 -9.81 9.67 -2.12
C LEU A 130 -11.20 9.20 -2.55
N CYS A 131 -11.32 7.96 -3.00
CA CYS A 131 -12.62 7.39 -3.35
C CYS A 131 -13.25 6.74 -2.12
N THR A 132 -14.51 7.06 -1.85
CA THR A 132 -15.23 6.52 -0.69
C THR A 132 -16.66 6.12 -1.07
N ARG A 133 -17.27 5.30 -0.23
CA ARG A 133 -18.70 4.96 -0.30
C ARG A 133 -19.16 4.44 1.05
N ASP A 134 -20.11 5.14 1.67
CA ASP A 134 -20.82 4.72 2.88
C ASP A 134 -19.87 4.35 4.05
N ARG A 135 -18.79 5.13 4.23
CA ARG A 135 -17.76 4.93 5.28
C ARG A 135 -17.29 6.24 5.92
N PRO A 136 -18.19 7.03 6.54
CA PRO A 136 -17.86 8.36 7.06
C PRO A 136 -16.72 8.35 8.10
N ASP A 137 -16.64 7.34 8.98
CA ASP A 137 -15.62 7.31 10.05
C ASP A 137 -14.21 7.03 9.51
N ALA A 138 -14.09 6.10 8.56
CA ALA A 138 -12.82 5.79 7.90
C ALA A 138 -12.36 6.98 7.06
N LEU A 139 -13.29 7.57 6.30
CA LEU A 139 -13.08 8.80 5.54
C LEU A 139 -12.55 9.95 6.42
N ALA A 140 -13.17 10.18 7.59
CA ALA A 140 -12.74 11.23 8.52
C ALA A 140 -11.30 11.01 9.00
N THR A 141 -10.98 9.78 9.39
CA THR A 141 -9.63 9.39 9.84
C THR A 141 -8.59 9.58 8.74
N CYS A 142 -8.90 9.17 7.51
CA CYS A 142 -8.03 9.36 6.35
C CYS A 142 -7.80 10.86 6.07
N LEU A 143 -8.87 11.66 6.05
CA LEU A 143 -8.80 13.10 5.83
C LEU A 143 -7.96 13.82 6.88
N ASP A 144 -8.05 13.44 8.15
CA ASP A 144 -7.20 14.01 9.20
C ASP A 144 -5.71 13.80 8.90
N SER A 145 -5.34 12.62 8.39
CA SER A 145 -3.95 12.33 7.98
C SER A 145 -3.50 13.11 6.74
N LEU A 146 -4.43 13.37 5.81
CA LEU A 146 -4.17 14.15 4.60
C LEU A 146 -4.04 15.65 4.89
N LEU A 147 -4.81 16.17 5.83
CA LEU A 147 -4.69 17.57 6.29
C LEU A 147 -3.40 17.81 7.08
N ALA A 148 -2.78 16.75 7.61
CA ALA A 148 -1.50 16.82 8.31
C ALA A 148 -0.25 16.70 7.39
N GLN A 149 -0.43 16.66 6.07
CA GLN A 149 0.69 16.53 5.12
C GLN A 149 1.65 17.72 5.17
N GLN A 150 2.94 17.44 5.22
CA GLN A 150 4.01 18.44 5.14
C GLN A 150 4.40 18.66 3.68
N TYR A 151 3.51 19.29 2.92
CA TYR A 151 3.69 19.55 1.50
C TYR A 151 3.13 20.93 1.11
N PRO A 152 3.85 21.74 0.31
CA PRO A 152 3.51 23.14 0.13
C PRO A 152 2.29 23.40 -0.77
N SER A 153 1.99 22.50 -1.71
CA SER A 153 0.92 22.72 -2.70
C SER A 153 0.19 21.43 -3.03
N PHE A 154 -0.94 21.22 -2.37
CA PHE A 154 -1.83 20.10 -2.69
C PHE A 154 -3.29 20.45 -2.40
N ARG A 155 -4.19 19.63 -2.95
CA ARG A 155 -5.60 19.57 -2.58
C ARG A 155 -6.04 18.11 -2.47
N VAL A 156 -7.14 17.87 -1.79
CA VAL A 156 -7.77 16.55 -1.67
C VAL A 156 -9.10 16.59 -2.40
N LEU A 157 -9.27 15.75 -3.41
CA LEU A 157 -10.55 15.52 -4.08
C LEU A 157 -11.18 14.23 -3.53
N VAL A 158 -12.21 14.38 -2.72
CA VAL A 158 -13.00 13.24 -2.24
C VAL A 158 -14.05 12.90 -3.30
N VAL A 159 -13.99 11.68 -3.82
CA VAL A 159 -14.96 11.17 -4.79
C VAL A 159 -15.91 10.20 -4.08
N ASP A 160 -17.11 10.68 -3.80
CA ASP A 160 -18.15 9.91 -3.11
C ASP A 160 -18.96 9.10 -4.11
N ASN A 161 -18.85 7.77 -4.05
CA ASN A 161 -19.29 6.89 -5.11
C ASN A 161 -20.66 6.26 -4.84
N ALA A 162 -21.70 6.85 -5.44
CA ALA A 162 -23.08 6.41 -5.31
C ALA A 162 -23.48 6.16 -3.84
N PRO A 163 -23.29 7.17 -2.97
CA PRO A 163 -23.59 7.06 -1.54
C PRO A 163 -25.07 6.78 -1.31
N SER A 164 -25.39 6.11 -0.20
CA SER A 164 -26.75 5.85 0.24
C SER A 164 -27.40 7.05 0.96
N ASP A 165 -26.59 7.95 1.51
CA ASP A 165 -27.00 9.12 2.29
C ASP A 165 -25.96 10.25 2.21
N GLU A 166 -26.12 11.31 3.00
CA GLU A 166 -25.23 12.49 2.99
C GLU A 166 -24.06 12.40 3.99
N SER A 167 -23.86 11.27 4.68
CA SER A 167 -22.86 11.16 5.76
C SER A 167 -21.44 11.46 5.28
N SER A 168 -21.01 10.87 4.15
CA SER A 168 -19.71 11.18 3.53
C SER A 168 -19.58 12.66 3.18
N ALA A 169 -20.61 13.26 2.58
CA ALA A 169 -20.61 14.67 2.22
C ALA A 169 -20.50 15.59 3.44
N GLN A 170 -21.13 15.24 4.57
CA GLN A 170 -20.99 15.96 5.84
C GLN A 170 -19.55 15.95 6.36
N VAL A 171 -18.90 14.78 6.32
CA VAL A 171 -17.48 14.64 6.71
C VAL A 171 -16.58 15.52 5.82
N VAL A 172 -16.82 15.53 4.50
CA VAL A 172 -16.03 16.36 3.58
C VAL A 172 -16.24 17.85 3.84
N ARG A 173 -17.48 18.30 4.10
CA ARG A 173 -17.75 19.70 4.48
C ARG A 173 -16.96 20.13 5.71
N ALA A 174 -16.95 19.31 6.76
CA ALA A 174 -16.19 19.60 7.98
C ALA A 174 -14.66 19.60 7.74
N ALA A 175 -14.16 18.75 6.83
CA ALA A 175 -12.74 18.75 6.47
C ALA A 175 -12.34 19.97 5.61
N ALA A 176 -13.23 20.43 4.73
CA ALA A 176 -13.01 21.61 3.87
C ALA A 176 -12.87 22.91 4.68
N GLU A 177 -13.46 22.99 5.88
CA GLU A 177 -13.24 24.11 6.81
C GLU A 177 -11.81 24.17 7.37
N ARG A 178 -11.06 23.06 7.31
CA ARG A 178 -9.70 22.92 7.88
C ARG A 178 -8.60 22.89 6.82
N GLY A 179 -8.94 22.75 5.54
CA GLY A 179 -7.95 22.71 4.46
C GLY A 179 -8.54 22.49 3.07
N PRO A 180 -7.69 22.28 2.05
CA PRO A 180 -8.09 22.27 0.65
C PRO A 180 -8.75 20.94 0.26
N VAL A 181 -9.99 20.72 0.72
CA VAL A 181 -10.77 19.48 0.46
C VAL A 181 -11.98 19.80 -0.42
N ASP A 182 -12.01 19.18 -1.60
CA ASP A 182 -13.09 19.26 -2.57
C ASP A 182 -13.96 17.99 -2.51
N TYR A 183 -15.25 18.13 -2.84
CA TYR A 183 -16.21 17.02 -2.94
C TYR A 183 -16.65 16.81 -4.39
N LEU A 184 -16.65 15.56 -4.85
CA LEU A 184 -17.19 15.14 -6.13
C LEU A 184 -18.12 13.94 -5.97
N LEU A 185 -19.39 14.09 -6.36
CA LEU A 185 -20.33 12.98 -6.42
C LEU A 185 -20.11 12.17 -7.71
N ALA A 186 -19.82 10.88 -7.59
CA ALA A 186 -19.78 9.93 -8.70
C ALA A 186 -21.02 9.02 -8.65
N PRO A 187 -22.09 9.31 -9.42
CA PRO A 187 -23.40 8.68 -9.25
C PRO A 187 -23.47 7.22 -9.69
N VAL A 188 -22.53 6.76 -10.53
CA VAL A 188 -22.50 5.39 -11.03
C VAL A 188 -21.65 4.52 -10.10
N PRO A 189 -22.20 3.47 -9.47
CA PRO A 189 -21.45 2.66 -8.52
C PRO A 189 -20.30 1.89 -9.20
N GLY A 190 -19.17 1.79 -8.49
CA GLY A 190 -17.97 1.07 -8.87
C GLY A 190 -16.72 1.93 -8.72
N LEU A 191 -15.67 1.41 -8.09
CA LEU A 191 -14.44 2.16 -7.80
C LEU A 191 -13.81 2.75 -9.06
N SER A 192 -13.75 2.01 -10.17
CA SER A 192 -13.24 2.52 -11.45
C SER A 192 -14.08 3.69 -12.00
N HIS A 193 -15.40 3.75 -11.74
CA HIS A 193 -16.22 4.92 -12.10
C HIS A 193 -15.81 6.15 -11.30
N ALA A 194 -15.63 6.00 -9.99
CA ALA A 194 -15.15 7.07 -9.12
C ALA A 194 -13.75 7.57 -9.55
N ARG A 195 -12.80 6.65 -9.81
CA ARG A 195 -11.47 7.03 -10.28
C ARG A 195 -11.51 7.75 -11.62
N ASN A 196 -12.30 7.26 -12.57
CA ASN A 196 -12.43 7.91 -13.88
C ASN A 196 -13.13 9.28 -13.78
N ALA A 197 -14.11 9.45 -12.88
CA ALA A 197 -14.74 10.74 -12.63
C ALA A 197 -13.72 11.76 -12.11
N ALA A 198 -12.82 11.35 -11.22
CA ALA A 198 -11.74 12.22 -10.75
C ALA A 198 -10.79 12.62 -11.88
N VAL A 199 -10.38 11.69 -12.75
CA VAL A 199 -9.52 11.97 -13.92
C VAL A 199 -10.17 13.03 -14.82
N VAL A 200 -11.48 12.94 -15.05
CA VAL A 200 -12.22 13.94 -15.83
C VAL A 200 -12.28 15.29 -15.13
N ALA A 201 -12.45 15.31 -13.80
CA ALA A 201 -12.53 16.54 -13.01
C ALA A 201 -11.19 17.25 -12.78
N THR A 202 -10.06 16.58 -13.08
CA THR A 202 -8.70 17.05 -12.75
C THR A 202 -7.73 16.93 -13.94
N PRO A 203 -8.10 17.44 -15.12
CA PRO A 203 -7.35 17.20 -16.35
C PRO A 203 -5.95 17.83 -16.27
N GLY A 204 -4.93 17.03 -16.58
CA GLY A 204 -3.54 17.52 -16.65
C GLY A 204 -2.83 17.67 -15.31
N GLU A 205 -3.41 17.16 -14.22
CA GLU A 205 -2.82 17.21 -12.87
C GLU A 205 -2.03 15.93 -12.53
N ILE A 206 -1.14 16.00 -11.53
CA ILE A 206 -0.57 14.80 -10.89
C ILE A 206 -1.61 14.28 -9.90
N LEU A 207 -2.03 13.03 -10.05
CA LEU A 207 -3.05 12.42 -9.20
C LEU A 207 -2.43 11.37 -8.28
N ALA A 208 -2.50 11.58 -6.97
CA ALA A 208 -2.07 10.64 -5.95
C ALA A 208 -3.29 9.97 -5.29
N TRP A 209 -3.36 8.65 -5.37
CA TRP A 209 -4.48 7.84 -4.89
C TRP A 209 -4.17 7.24 -3.53
N ILE A 210 -5.18 7.33 -2.65
CA ILE A 210 -5.23 6.70 -1.34
C ILE A 210 -6.66 6.20 -1.07
N ASP A 211 -6.79 5.08 -0.36
CA ASP A 211 -8.10 4.51 0.00
C ASP A 211 -8.57 5.03 1.39
N ASP A 212 -9.88 5.00 1.64
CA ASP A 212 -10.49 5.55 2.87
C ASP A 212 -10.21 4.76 4.15
N ASP A 213 -9.70 3.54 4.04
CA ASP A 213 -9.22 2.71 5.14
C ASP A 213 -7.70 2.83 5.37
N GLU A 214 -7.10 3.96 4.96
CA GLU A 214 -5.68 4.25 5.11
C GLU A 214 -5.35 5.58 5.79
N ILE A 215 -4.14 5.64 6.36
CA ILE A 215 -3.52 6.82 6.98
C ILE A 215 -2.25 7.16 6.20
N ALA A 216 -2.17 8.37 5.66
CA ALA A 216 -0.97 8.85 4.99
C ALA A 216 0.13 9.21 6.01
N ASP A 217 1.38 8.81 5.74
CA ASP A 217 2.54 9.35 6.47
C ASP A 217 2.62 10.88 6.29
N PRO A 218 3.02 11.68 7.30
CA PRO A 218 3.11 13.14 7.15
C PRO A 218 4.01 13.61 6.01
N HIS A 219 4.92 12.77 5.52
CA HIS A 219 5.80 13.05 4.39
C HIS A 219 5.41 12.33 3.10
N TRP A 220 4.24 11.68 3.03
CA TRP A 220 3.81 10.87 1.88
C TRP A 220 3.89 11.64 0.55
N LEU A 221 3.31 12.84 0.49
CA LEU A 221 3.38 13.69 -0.72
C LEU A 221 4.79 14.19 -1.03
N ALA A 222 5.57 14.54 0.00
CA ALA A 222 6.96 14.95 -0.17
C ALA A 222 7.82 13.84 -0.79
N GLU A 223 7.56 12.58 -0.42
CA GLU A 223 8.29 11.43 -0.95
C GLU A 223 7.81 11.01 -2.35
N ILE A 224 6.53 11.24 -2.69
CA ILE A 224 6.05 11.15 -4.08
C ILE A 224 6.77 12.18 -4.96
N ALA A 225 6.79 13.46 -4.55
CA ALA A 225 7.47 14.52 -5.27
C ALA A 225 8.96 14.24 -5.44
N ARG A 226 9.63 13.74 -4.39
CA ARG A 226 11.03 13.36 -4.45
C ARG A 226 11.28 12.22 -5.44
N ALA A 227 10.39 11.22 -5.51
CA ALA A 227 10.49 10.18 -6.52
C ALA A 227 10.36 10.73 -7.94
N LEU A 228 9.44 11.67 -8.17
CA LEU A 228 9.25 12.32 -9.46
C LEU A 228 10.44 13.22 -9.85
N ALA A 229 11.07 13.88 -8.88
CA ALA A 229 12.27 14.70 -9.10
C ALA A 229 13.50 13.83 -9.38
N ASP A 230 13.68 12.75 -8.63
CA ASP A 230 14.80 11.81 -8.82
C ASP A 230 14.63 10.95 -10.08
N HIS A 231 13.40 10.76 -10.56
CA HIS A 231 13.06 10.01 -11.79
C HIS A 231 12.13 10.84 -12.68
N PRO A 232 12.66 11.78 -13.48
CA PRO A 232 11.85 12.62 -14.37
C PRO A 232 11.00 11.82 -15.37
N MET A 233 11.43 10.60 -15.72
CA MET A 233 10.72 9.69 -16.66
C MET A 233 9.71 8.76 -15.99
N ALA A 234 9.52 8.84 -14.67
CA ALA A 234 8.50 8.04 -13.99
C ALA A 234 7.10 8.47 -14.45
N ASP A 235 6.31 7.57 -15.02
CA ASP A 235 4.89 7.79 -15.28
C ASP A 235 4.05 7.58 -14.03
N VAL A 236 4.50 6.65 -13.18
CA VAL A 236 3.83 6.26 -11.94
C VAL A 236 4.84 6.18 -10.81
N VAL A 237 4.46 6.68 -9.65
CA VAL A 237 5.13 6.39 -8.38
C VAL A 237 4.21 5.53 -7.55
N SER A 238 4.71 4.45 -6.96
CA SER A 238 3.98 3.63 -6.00
C SER A 238 4.73 3.59 -4.68
N GLY A 239 4.03 3.43 -3.56
CA GLY A 239 4.65 3.43 -2.26
C GLY A 239 4.51 2.11 -1.49
N VAL A 240 5.07 2.09 -0.28
CA VAL A 240 4.89 0.98 0.67
C VAL A 240 3.59 1.18 1.44
N ILE A 241 2.90 0.08 1.69
CA ILE A 241 1.72 0.02 2.55
C ILE A 241 2.05 -0.91 3.71
N VAL A 242 1.92 -0.41 4.92
CA VAL A 242 2.20 -1.11 6.17
C VAL A 242 0.92 -1.24 7.01
N PRO A 243 0.84 -2.14 8.01
CA PRO A 243 -0.33 -2.20 8.89
C PRO A 243 -0.49 -0.90 9.70
N ALA A 244 -1.73 -0.42 9.83
CA ALA A 244 -2.07 0.60 10.83
C ALA A 244 -2.21 -0.02 12.23
N GLU A 245 -2.70 -1.26 12.31
CA GLU A 245 -2.93 -2.02 13.52
C GLU A 245 -2.80 -3.53 13.25
N LEU A 246 -2.52 -4.32 14.29
CA LEU A 246 -2.40 -5.79 14.25
C LEU A 246 -3.02 -6.44 15.49
N GLU A 247 -4.24 -6.01 15.81
CA GLU A 247 -4.96 -6.42 17.02
C GLU A 247 -5.66 -7.78 16.89
N THR A 248 -5.76 -8.36 15.68
CA THR A 248 -6.42 -9.64 15.47
C THR A 248 -5.58 -10.62 14.65
N PRO A 249 -5.80 -11.95 14.82
CA PRO A 249 -5.11 -12.96 14.02
C PRO A 249 -5.30 -12.78 12.51
N ALA A 250 -6.50 -12.35 12.08
CA ALA A 250 -6.77 -12.11 10.66
C ALA A 250 -5.83 -11.05 10.06
N GLN A 251 -5.55 -9.98 10.81
CA GLN A 251 -4.65 -8.92 10.35
C GLN A 251 -3.20 -9.43 10.27
N VAL A 252 -2.76 -10.20 11.26
CA VAL A 252 -1.43 -10.84 11.24
C VAL A 252 -1.30 -11.82 10.08
N TRP A 253 -2.30 -12.67 9.82
CA TRP A 253 -2.28 -13.59 8.68
C TRP A 253 -2.23 -12.84 7.35
N PHE A 254 -2.89 -11.68 7.23
CA PHE A 254 -2.77 -10.87 6.02
C PHE A 254 -1.33 -10.40 5.76
N GLU A 255 -0.63 -9.93 6.79
CA GLU A 255 0.78 -9.55 6.69
C GLU A 255 1.69 -10.76 6.43
N GLN A 256 1.40 -11.93 7.04
CA GLN A 256 2.09 -13.18 6.71
C GLN A 256 1.91 -13.63 5.25
N PHE A 257 0.79 -13.27 4.61
CA PHE A 257 0.55 -13.52 3.17
C PHE A 257 1.26 -12.51 2.25
N GLY A 258 2.03 -11.58 2.84
CA GLY A 258 2.81 -10.55 2.16
C GLY A 258 2.18 -9.16 2.19
N GLY A 259 1.04 -8.98 2.87
CA GLY A 259 0.38 -7.69 3.02
C GLY A 259 0.03 -7.00 1.69
N HIS A 260 -0.22 -5.69 1.75
CA HIS A 260 -0.45 -4.88 0.55
C HIS A 260 0.84 -4.63 -0.26
N SER A 261 2.00 -4.69 0.38
CA SER A 261 3.30 -4.52 -0.28
C SER A 261 3.81 -5.79 -0.99
N LYS A 262 3.05 -6.90 -0.93
CA LYS A 262 3.34 -8.19 -1.59
C LYS A 262 4.75 -8.71 -1.26
N GLY A 263 5.25 -8.45 -0.05
CA GLY A 263 6.59 -8.84 0.40
C GLY A 263 7.76 -8.04 -0.20
N ARG A 264 7.52 -6.94 -0.94
CA ARG A 264 8.60 -6.13 -1.53
C ARG A 264 9.45 -5.40 -0.48
N GLY A 265 8.85 -5.03 0.65
CA GLY A 265 9.52 -4.32 1.73
C GLY A 265 10.06 -2.94 1.30
N PHE A 266 11.16 -2.51 1.90
CA PHE A 266 11.63 -1.12 1.83
C PHE A 266 12.74 -0.90 0.78
N THR A 267 12.83 -1.78 -0.22
CA THR A 267 13.81 -1.65 -1.31
C THR A 267 13.21 -0.91 -2.49
N ARG A 268 13.76 0.27 -2.83
CA ARG A 268 13.39 1.04 -4.02
C ARG A 268 13.58 0.20 -5.29
N ALA A 269 12.67 0.33 -6.24
CA ALA A 269 12.80 -0.32 -7.54
C ALA A 269 12.25 0.55 -8.66
N VAL A 270 12.79 0.36 -9.87
CA VAL A 270 12.29 1.01 -11.09
C VAL A 270 11.89 -0.08 -12.07
N PHE A 271 10.71 0.05 -12.66
CA PHE A 271 10.16 -0.87 -13.65
C PHE A 271 9.93 -0.12 -14.94
N SER A 272 10.63 -0.54 -15.99
CA SER A 272 10.55 0.09 -17.31
C SER A 272 10.85 -0.96 -18.39
N PRO A 273 10.79 -0.60 -19.69
CA PRO A 273 11.25 -1.50 -20.75
C PRO A 273 12.65 -2.06 -20.53
N ALA A 274 13.55 -1.29 -19.88
CA ALA A 274 14.91 -1.72 -19.57
C ALA A 274 14.96 -2.87 -18.54
N THR A 275 13.95 -2.98 -17.67
CA THR A 275 13.86 -4.04 -16.65
C THR A 275 12.85 -5.14 -17.02
N ALA A 276 12.31 -5.13 -18.23
CA ALA A 276 11.29 -6.11 -18.65
C ALA A 276 11.78 -7.56 -18.63
N LYS A 277 13.11 -7.78 -18.73
CA LYS A 277 13.74 -9.10 -18.62
C LYS A 277 13.82 -9.62 -17.19
N THR A 278 13.93 -8.72 -16.20
CA THR A 278 13.99 -9.08 -14.78
C THR A 278 12.59 -9.18 -14.18
N GLN A 279 11.65 -8.39 -14.67
CA GLN A 279 10.26 -8.41 -14.21
C GLN A 279 9.30 -8.19 -15.38
N SER A 280 8.55 -9.24 -15.75
CA SER A 280 7.54 -9.14 -16.80
C SER A 280 6.36 -8.26 -16.35
N PRO A 281 5.88 -7.33 -17.20
CA PRO A 281 4.64 -6.57 -16.96
C PRO A 281 3.38 -7.45 -16.82
N LEU A 282 3.45 -8.68 -17.33
CA LEU A 282 2.38 -9.66 -17.34
C LEU A 282 2.51 -10.70 -16.23
N TYR A 283 3.52 -10.57 -15.35
CA TYR A 283 3.73 -11.55 -14.29
C TYR A 283 2.58 -11.48 -13.27
N PRO A 284 2.01 -12.64 -12.86
CA PRO A 284 1.02 -12.65 -11.78
C PRO A 284 1.66 -12.08 -10.53
N LEU A 285 0.95 -11.15 -9.89
CA LEU A 285 1.43 -10.42 -8.72
C LEU A 285 2.48 -9.37 -9.08
N PRO A 286 2.10 -8.35 -9.88
CA PRO A 286 3.00 -7.26 -10.20
C PRO A 286 3.48 -6.62 -8.90
N PRO A 287 4.80 -6.56 -8.69
CA PRO A 287 5.35 -6.04 -7.45
C PRO A 287 5.51 -4.51 -7.52
N PHE A 288 4.75 -3.84 -8.39
CA PHE A 288 4.91 -2.43 -8.74
C PHE A 288 4.08 -1.49 -7.87
N GLY A 289 3.47 -1.99 -6.79
CA GLY A 289 2.54 -1.22 -5.96
C GLY A 289 1.14 -1.81 -5.89
N THR A 290 0.25 -1.03 -5.27
CA THR A 290 -1.16 -1.32 -5.01
C THR A 290 -1.97 -0.03 -5.18
N GLY A 291 -3.23 -0.15 -5.56
CA GLY A 291 -4.13 0.95 -5.91
C GLY A 291 -4.35 2.01 -4.84
N ALA A 292 -4.04 1.69 -3.59
CA ALA A 292 -4.19 2.54 -2.43
C ALA A 292 -2.93 3.38 -2.13
N ASN A 293 -1.80 3.16 -2.83
CA ASN A 293 -0.62 4.03 -2.70
C ASN A 293 0.09 4.17 -4.04
N MET A 294 -0.49 5.01 -4.90
CA MET A 294 0.00 5.25 -6.25
C MET A 294 -0.23 6.69 -6.70
N ALA A 295 0.72 7.27 -7.42
CA ALA A 295 0.60 8.57 -8.04
C ALA A 295 0.91 8.49 -9.54
N PHE A 296 0.07 9.10 -10.36
CA PHE A 296 0.19 9.14 -11.81
C PHE A 296 0.56 10.55 -12.27
N ARG A 297 1.51 10.64 -13.19
CA ARG A 297 1.75 11.89 -13.92
C ARG A 297 0.55 12.29 -14.78
N PRO A 298 0.44 13.58 -15.14
CA PRO A 298 -0.57 14.07 -16.07
C PRO A 298 -0.64 13.22 -17.34
N ARG A 299 -1.87 12.97 -17.82
CA ARG A 299 -2.15 12.28 -19.09
C ARG A 299 -1.81 10.79 -19.13
N VAL A 300 -1.20 10.21 -18.08
CA VAL A 300 -0.83 8.78 -18.07
C VAL A 300 -2.07 7.90 -18.03
N ILE A 301 -3.08 8.26 -17.23
CA ILE A 301 -4.32 7.47 -17.10
C ILE A 301 -5.12 7.52 -18.40
N GLU A 302 -5.19 8.69 -19.04
CA GLU A 302 -5.84 8.89 -20.33
C GLU A 302 -5.14 8.10 -21.43
N ARG A 303 -3.79 8.07 -21.44
CA ARG A 303 -2.98 7.29 -22.39
C ARG A 303 -3.27 5.79 -22.32
N ILE A 304 -3.53 5.24 -21.13
CA ILE A 304 -3.88 3.81 -20.98
C ILE A 304 -5.38 3.53 -21.21
N GLY A 305 -6.19 4.58 -21.34
CA GLY A 305 -7.63 4.52 -21.62
C GLY A 305 -8.53 4.51 -20.38
N GLY A 306 -8.05 5.06 -19.25
CA GLY A 306 -8.76 5.06 -17.97
C GLY A 306 -8.71 3.72 -17.23
N PHE A 307 -9.34 3.68 -16.06
CA PHE A 307 -9.56 2.44 -15.31
C PHE A 307 -10.72 1.65 -15.92
N ASP A 308 -10.57 0.32 -16.11
CA ASP A 308 -11.63 -0.53 -16.66
C ASP A 308 -12.81 -0.62 -15.67
N THR A 309 -13.97 -0.14 -16.08
CA THR A 309 -15.20 -0.07 -15.26
C THR A 309 -15.82 -1.42 -14.94
N ALA A 310 -15.34 -2.52 -15.56
CA ALA A 310 -15.72 -3.88 -15.17
C ALA A 310 -14.82 -4.49 -14.09
N LEU A 311 -13.79 -3.78 -13.64
CA LEU A 311 -12.90 -4.15 -12.55
C LEU A 311 -13.12 -3.24 -11.33
N GLY A 312 -12.51 -3.61 -10.20
CA GLY A 312 -12.57 -2.83 -8.97
C GLY A 312 -13.68 -3.19 -8.01
N ALA A 313 -13.58 -2.63 -6.80
CA ALA A 313 -14.58 -2.78 -5.75
C ALA A 313 -15.95 -2.29 -6.24
N GLY A 314 -17.01 -2.99 -5.82
CA GLY A 314 -18.39 -2.73 -6.29
C GLY A 314 -18.73 -3.37 -7.65
N THR A 315 -17.83 -4.17 -8.22
CA THR A 315 -18.07 -4.99 -9.43
C THR A 315 -17.97 -6.48 -9.10
N PRO A 316 -18.51 -7.39 -9.96
CA PRO A 316 -18.33 -8.82 -9.79
C PRO A 316 -16.86 -9.26 -9.81
N ALA A 317 -15.97 -8.47 -10.42
CA ALA A 317 -14.53 -8.76 -10.48
C ALA A 317 -13.78 -8.42 -9.18
N MET A 318 -14.39 -7.63 -8.28
CA MET A 318 -13.92 -7.34 -6.93
C MET A 318 -12.59 -6.57 -6.78
N GLY A 319 -11.79 -6.38 -7.84
CA GLY A 319 -10.51 -5.67 -7.76
C GLY A 319 -9.68 -5.72 -9.05
N SER A 320 -8.39 -5.39 -8.92
CA SER A 320 -7.34 -5.47 -9.97
C SER A 320 -7.44 -4.47 -11.13
N GLU A 321 -8.24 -3.44 -10.99
CA GLU A 321 -8.24 -2.24 -11.83
C GLU A 321 -6.89 -1.50 -11.80
N ASP A 322 -6.26 -1.42 -10.62
CA ASP A 322 -4.93 -0.86 -10.38
C ASP A 322 -3.83 -1.69 -11.07
N THR A 323 -3.92 -3.01 -10.91
CA THR A 323 -3.03 -4.00 -11.50
C THR A 323 -3.10 -3.95 -13.02
N LEU A 324 -4.31 -3.86 -13.58
CA LEU A 324 -4.49 -3.65 -15.01
C LEU A 324 -3.86 -2.32 -15.44
N ALA A 325 -4.08 -1.22 -14.70
CA ALA A 325 -3.53 0.08 -15.02
C ALA A 325 -1.99 0.06 -15.09
N PHE A 326 -1.32 -0.46 -14.05
CA PHE A 326 0.14 -0.62 -14.02
C PHE A 326 0.65 -1.49 -15.18
N THR A 327 0.00 -2.62 -15.45
CA THR A 327 0.37 -3.47 -16.58
C THR A 327 0.25 -2.72 -17.91
N GLN A 328 -0.78 -1.90 -18.11
CA GLN A 328 -0.92 -1.12 -19.34
C GLN A 328 0.12 0.00 -19.45
N VAL A 329 0.49 0.66 -18.36
CA VAL A 329 1.59 1.64 -18.34
C VAL A 329 2.88 0.98 -18.82
N LEU A 330 3.28 -0.14 -18.20
CA LEU A 330 4.51 -0.83 -18.59
C LEU A 330 4.46 -1.39 -20.01
N ARG A 331 3.31 -1.93 -20.44
CA ARG A 331 3.13 -2.45 -21.81
C ARG A 331 3.11 -1.36 -22.88
N SER A 332 2.81 -0.12 -22.51
CA SER A 332 2.92 1.05 -23.40
C SER A 332 4.31 1.70 -23.38
N GLY A 333 5.29 1.06 -22.73
CA GLY A 333 6.66 1.55 -22.65
C GLY A 333 6.94 2.49 -21.48
N GLY A 334 5.96 2.70 -20.59
CA GLY A 334 6.08 3.60 -19.45
C GLY A 334 6.95 3.06 -18.31
N THR A 335 7.18 3.93 -17.32
CA THR A 335 8.02 3.64 -16.15
C THR A 335 7.25 3.76 -14.84
N ILE A 336 7.39 2.77 -13.97
CA ILE A 336 6.86 2.78 -12.59
C ILE A 336 8.03 2.80 -11.61
N VAL A 337 8.01 3.73 -10.66
CA VAL A 337 8.98 3.81 -9.57
C VAL A 337 8.33 3.38 -8.26
N TYR A 338 8.85 2.32 -7.67
CA TYR A 338 8.50 1.94 -6.30
C TYR A 338 9.36 2.73 -5.31
N GLN A 339 8.71 3.64 -4.59
CA GLN A 339 9.28 4.55 -3.62
C GLN A 339 8.81 4.18 -2.20
N PRO A 340 9.53 3.30 -1.48
CA PRO A 340 9.10 2.83 -0.16
C PRO A 340 9.07 3.90 0.94
N THR A 341 9.61 5.09 0.67
CA THR A 341 9.48 6.22 1.58
C THR A 341 8.15 6.95 1.45
N ALA A 342 7.45 6.83 0.32
CA ALA A 342 6.06 7.24 0.19
C ALA A 342 5.19 6.19 0.89
N LEU A 343 4.96 6.38 2.18
CA LEU A 343 4.35 5.38 3.06
C LEU A 343 2.91 5.74 3.40
N VAL A 344 2.05 4.73 3.40
CA VAL A 344 0.71 4.79 3.99
C VAL A 344 0.51 3.58 4.91
N ARG A 345 -0.42 3.70 5.86
CA ARG A 345 -0.82 2.62 6.76
C ARG A 345 -2.24 2.18 6.44
N HIS A 346 -2.51 0.89 6.47
CA HIS A 346 -3.82 0.35 6.12
C HIS A 346 -4.48 -0.36 7.31
N PHE A 347 -5.78 -0.14 7.51
CA PHE A 347 -6.61 -0.87 8.47
C PHE A 347 -7.11 -2.19 7.88
N HIS A 348 -6.40 -3.28 8.17
CA HIS A 348 -6.75 -4.60 7.65
C HIS A 348 -8.09 -5.11 8.18
N ARG A 349 -8.69 -6.05 7.43
CA ARG A 349 -9.91 -6.73 7.85
C ARG A 349 -9.66 -7.44 9.20
N ARG A 350 -10.48 -7.09 10.20
CA ARG A 350 -10.32 -7.57 11.59
C ARG A 350 -10.76 -9.02 11.77
N ASP A 351 -11.69 -9.51 10.95
CA ASP A 351 -12.23 -10.86 11.06
C ASP A 351 -11.83 -11.78 9.89
N LEU A 352 -11.86 -13.10 10.16
CA LEU A 352 -11.48 -14.13 9.19
C LEU A 352 -12.39 -14.14 7.97
N ASP A 353 -13.68 -13.81 8.10
CA ASP A 353 -14.60 -13.82 6.97
C ASP A 353 -14.30 -12.66 6.02
N GLY A 354 -13.99 -11.48 6.54
CA GLY A 354 -13.53 -10.30 5.82
C GLY A 354 -12.24 -10.59 5.07
N LEU A 355 -11.24 -11.18 5.76
CA LEU A 355 -10.00 -11.61 5.13
C LEU A 355 -10.25 -12.66 4.03
N ARG A 356 -11.12 -13.66 4.28
CA ARG A 356 -11.46 -14.69 3.28
C ARG A 356 -12.11 -14.07 2.05
N ARG A 357 -13.05 -13.14 2.23
CA ARG A 357 -13.66 -12.38 1.11
C ARG A 357 -12.62 -11.59 0.33
N GLN A 358 -11.69 -10.94 1.01
CA GLN A 358 -10.59 -10.21 0.37
C GLN A 358 -9.69 -11.15 -0.44
N MET A 359 -9.32 -12.32 0.10
CA MET A 359 -8.53 -13.33 -0.61
C MET A 359 -9.23 -13.86 -1.87
N VAL A 360 -10.54 -14.15 -1.78
CA VAL A 360 -11.34 -14.50 -2.98
C VAL A 360 -11.30 -13.36 -4.00
N GLY A 361 -11.49 -12.11 -3.54
CA GLY A 361 -11.48 -10.91 -4.38
C GLY A 361 -10.17 -10.73 -5.14
N TYR A 362 -9.02 -10.91 -4.48
CA TYR A 362 -7.70 -10.84 -5.12
C TYR A 362 -7.54 -11.87 -6.24
N GLY A 363 -7.99 -13.11 -6.00
CA GLY A 363 -7.96 -14.15 -7.03
C GLY A 363 -8.87 -13.82 -8.21
N THR A 364 -10.12 -13.40 -7.92
CA THR A 364 -11.12 -13.04 -8.95
C THR A 364 -10.68 -11.84 -9.77
N GLY A 365 -10.18 -10.78 -9.13
CA GLY A 365 -9.69 -9.58 -9.80
C GLY A 365 -8.52 -9.88 -10.73
N LEU A 366 -7.54 -10.67 -10.27
CA LEU A 366 -6.34 -10.95 -11.06
C LEU A 366 -6.69 -11.64 -12.39
N THR A 367 -7.53 -12.67 -12.37
CA THR A 367 -7.91 -13.37 -13.61
C THR A 367 -8.95 -12.61 -14.42
N ALA A 368 -9.74 -11.74 -13.81
CA ALA A 368 -10.58 -10.77 -14.52
C ALA A 368 -9.72 -9.74 -15.29
N ALA A 369 -8.65 -9.22 -14.68
CA ALA A 369 -7.71 -8.30 -15.33
C ALA A 369 -6.97 -8.96 -16.51
N TYR A 370 -6.56 -10.23 -16.38
CA TYR A 370 -6.04 -10.98 -17.53
C TYR A 370 -7.07 -11.18 -18.64
N THR A 371 -8.33 -11.44 -18.27
CA THR A 371 -9.42 -11.54 -19.24
C THR A 371 -9.61 -10.22 -19.99
N ALA A 372 -9.53 -9.09 -19.29
CA ALA A 372 -9.56 -7.76 -19.89
C ALA A 372 -8.39 -7.54 -20.87
N LEU A 373 -7.17 -7.93 -20.49
CA LEU A 373 -5.97 -7.84 -21.33
C LEU A 373 -6.09 -8.65 -22.62
N VAL A 374 -6.49 -9.92 -22.51
CA VAL A 374 -6.67 -10.81 -23.67
C VAL A 374 -7.81 -10.33 -24.56
N ARG A 375 -8.90 -9.82 -23.98
CA ARG A 375 -9.99 -9.23 -24.76
C ARG A 375 -9.54 -7.99 -25.54
N ARG A 376 -8.70 -7.14 -24.95
CA ARG A 376 -8.18 -5.92 -25.60
C ARG A 376 -7.16 -6.26 -26.70
N ASN A 377 -6.32 -7.27 -26.47
CA ASN A 377 -5.38 -7.76 -27.47
C ASN A 377 -5.17 -9.28 -27.29
N PRO A 378 -5.79 -10.11 -28.15
CA PRO A 378 -5.69 -11.57 -28.06
C PRO A 378 -4.27 -12.12 -28.16
N LEU A 379 -3.34 -11.40 -28.80
CA LEU A 379 -1.94 -11.82 -28.92
C LEU A 379 -1.21 -11.84 -27.57
N VAL A 380 -1.75 -11.18 -26.53
CA VAL A 380 -1.21 -11.23 -25.15
C VAL A 380 -1.30 -12.63 -24.55
N LEU A 381 -2.14 -13.51 -25.09
CA LEU A 381 -2.25 -14.89 -24.63
C LEU A 381 -0.93 -15.65 -24.76
N PHE A 382 -0.16 -15.44 -25.84
CA PHE A 382 1.11 -16.13 -26.06
C PHE A 382 2.16 -15.85 -24.97
N PRO A 383 2.51 -14.58 -24.65
CA PRO A 383 3.45 -14.30 -23.57
C PRO A 383 2.89 -14.70 -22.19
N LEU A 384 1.56 -14.64 -21.95
CA LEU A 384 0.98 -15.13 -20.70
C LEU A 384 1.19 -16.64 -20.51
N VAL A 385 0.96 -17.45 -21.56
CA VAL A 385 1.21 -18.90 -21.52
C VAL A 385 2.68 -19.20 -21.27
N ARG A 386 3.60 -18.42 -21.86
CA ARG A 386 5.05 -18.57 -21.61
C ARG A 386 5.48 -18.29 -20.18
N LEU A 387 4.68 -17.56 -19.39
CA LEU A 387 4.96 -17.29 -17.97
C LEU A 387 4.48 -18.40 -17.04
N VAL A 388 3.65 -19.33 -17.51
CA VAL A 388 3.10 -20.42 -16.68
C VAL A 388 4.19 -21.26 -16.01
N PRO A 389 5.29 -21.69 -16.67
CA PRO A 389 6.35 -22.44 -16.01
C PRO A 389 7.06 -21.66 -14.89
N THR A 390 7.24 -20.35 -15.07
CA THR A 390 7.83 -19.49 -14.03
C THR A 390 6.87 -19.33 -12.86
N ALA A 391 5.58 -19.07 -13.13
CA ALA A 391 4.56 -18.99 -12.09
C ALA A 391 4.43 -20.30 -11.29
N LEU A 392 4.52 -21.46 -11.96
CA LEU A 392 4.51 -22.77 -11.29
C LEU A 392 5.75 -22.96 -10.42
N ARG A 393 6.94 -22.57 -10.89
CA ARG A 393 8.18 -22.62 -10.10
C ARG A 393 8.10 -21.73 -8.85
N ASP A 394 7.60 -20.51 -8.96
CA ASP A 394 7.49 -19.60 -7.81
C ASP A 394 6.48 -20.10 -6.76
N VAL A 395 5.39 -20.73 -7.21
CA VAL A 395 4.39 -21.34 -6.32
C VAL A 395 4.95 -22.58 -5.61
N LEU A 396 5.76 -23.39 -6.30
CA LEU A 396 6.35 -24.62 -5.74
C LEU A 396 7.64 -24.36 -4.94
N GLY A 397 8.36 -23.29 -5.25
CA GLY A 397 9.66 -22.93 -4.67
C GLY A 397 9.59 -21.99 -3.46
N GLY A 398 8.40 -21.65 -2.98
CA GLY A 398 8.23 -20.77 -1.82
C GLY A 398 8.57 -19.30 -2.12
N GLY A 399 7.86 -18.68 -3.06
CA GLY A 399 8.07 -17.27 -3.44
C GLY A 399 7.88 -16.25 -2.31
N LEU A 400 8.19 -14.98 -2.60
CA LEU A 400 8.15 -13.82 -1.67
C LEU A 400 6.87 -13.71 -0.83
N ARG A 401 5.72 -14.17 -1.34
CA ARG A 401 4.43 -14.15 -0.63
C ARG A 401 4.23 -15.27 0.39
N THR A 402 4.92 -16.41 0.22
CA THR A 402 4.75 -17.59 1.08
C THR A 402 5.91 -17.77 2.04
N ALA A 403 7.02 -17.06 1.83
CA ALA A 403 8.19 -17.10 2.71
C ALA A 403 7.88 -16.66 4.16
N THR A 404 6.86 -15.81 4.33
CA THR A 404 6.42 -15.26 5.61
C THR A 404 5.25 -16.02 6.25
N ILE A 405 4.73 -17.07 5.58
CA ILE A 405 3.63 -17.89 6.10
C ILE A 405 4.15 -18.80 7.21
N ARG A 406 3.55 -18.71 8.39
CA ARG A 406 3.85 -19.54 9.56
C ARG A 406 2.89 -20.73 9.67
N GLU A 407 3.17 -21.65 10.60
CA GLU A 407 2.38 -22.88 10.80
C GLU A 407 0.92 -22.62 11.19
N ASP A 408 0.64 -21.49 11.85
CA ASP A 408 -0.69 -21.08 12.31
C ASP A 408 -1.56 -20.49 11.19
N PHE A 409 -1.02 -20.27 9.98
CA PHE A 409 -1.75 -19.67 8.87
C PHE A 409 -2.89 -20.57 8.36
N PRO A 410 -4.15 -20.07 8.28
CA PRO A 410 -5.27 -20.87 7.81
C PRO A 410 -5.12 -21.25 6.33
N ARG A 411 -4.90 -22.54 6.06
CA ARG A 411 -4.76 -23.08 4.68
C ARG A 411 -5.96 -22.78 3.78
N GLU A 412 -7.14 -22.57 4.37
CA GLU A 412 -8.34 -22.17 3.65
C GLU A 412 -8.24 -20.79 2.96
N LEU A 413 -7.35 -19.91 3.41
CA LEU A 413 -7.10 -18.62 2.75
C LEU A 413 -6.36 -18.81 1.42
N LEU A 414 -5.45 -19.78 1.35
CA LEU A 414 -4.78 -20.15 0.09
C LEU A 414 -5.79 -20.73 -0.91
N SER A 415 -6.73 -21.56 -0.45
CA SER A 415 -7.77 -22.13 -1.30
C SER A 415 -8.83 -21.09 -1.70
N ALA A 416 -9.12 -20.10 -0.85
CA ALA A 416 -10.00 -18.96 -1.15
C ALA A 416 -9.48 -18.17 -2.36
N ASN A 417 -8.20 -17.81 -2.38
CA ASN A 417 -7.59 -17.12 -3.50
C ASN A 417 -7.69 -17.93 -4.81
N ARG A 418 -7.38 -19.24 -4.77
CA ARG A 418 -7.51 -20.13 -5.95
C ARG A 418 -8.95 -20.25 -6.45
N ARG A 419 -9.94 -20.37 -5.55
CA ARG A 419 -11.36 -20.36 -5.91
C ARG A 419 -11.77 -19.05 -6.59
N GLY A 420 -11.23 -17.93 -6.12
CA GLY A 420 -11.41 -16.62 -6.74
C GLY A 420 -10.92 -16.59 -8.19
N MET A 421 -9.71 -17.11 -8.44
CA MET A 421 -9.10 -17.14 -9.78
C MET A 421 -9.96 -17.85 -10.83
N LEU A 422 -10.69 -18.92 -10.45
CA LEU A 422 -11.58 -19.63 -11.36
C LEU A 422 -12.82 -18.80 -11.78
N ARG A 423 -13.20 -17.81 -10.98
CA ARG A 423 -14.39 -16.97 -11.20
C ARG A 423 -14.11 -15.74 -12.08
N GLY A 424 -12.87 -15.25 -12.10
CA GLY A 424 -12.52 -13.97 -12.72
C GLY A 424 -12.97 -13.75 -14.16
N PRO A 425 -12.81 -14.71 -15.10
CA PRO A 425 -13.27 -14.50 -16.47
C PRO A 425 -14.78 -14.27 -16.58
N ARG A 426 -15.58 -15.08 -15.88
CA ARG A 426 -17.05 -14.91 -15.83
C ARG A 426 -17.43 -13.60 -15.14
N ALA A 427 -16.73 -13.27 -14.05
CA ALA A 427 -16.92 -12.03 -13.31
C ALA A 427 -16.65 -10.79 -14.17
N TYR A 428 -15.59 -10.79 -14.98
CA TYR A 428 -15.28 -9.68 -15.90
C TYR A 428 -16.41 -9.44 -16.91
N PHE A 429 -16.91 -10.49 -17.57
CA PHE A 429 -18.01 -10.34 -18.52
C PHE A 429 -19.32 -9.94 -17.85
N ALA A 430 -19.59 -10.42 -16.64
CA ALA A 430 -20.72 -9.97 -15.84
C ALA A 430 -20.59 -8.48 -15.48
N GLY A 431 -19.40 -8.02 -15.08
CA GLY A 431 -19.09 -6.62 -14.82
C GLY A 431 -19.31 -5.73 -16.05
N ARG A 432 -18.85 -6.13 -17.23
CA ARG A 432 -19.10 -5.39 -18.49
C ARG A 432 -20.57 -5.30 -18.84
N ARG A 433 -21.37 -6.33 -18.55
CA ARG A 433 -22.83 -6.31 -18.76
C ARG A 433 -23.51 -5.35 -17.78
N GLN A 434 -23.16 -5.40 -16.49
CA GLN A 434 -23.68 -4.49 -15.46
C GLN A 434 -23.31 -3.04 -15.76
N ASP A 435 -22.07 -2.78 -16.15
CA ASP A 435 -21.58 -1.45 -16.53
C ASP A 435 -22.42 -0.84 -17.66
N ARG A 436 -22.66 -1.59 -18.73
CA ARG A 436 -23.54 -1.17 -19.83
C ARG A 436 -24.97 -0.88 -19.38
N GLN A 437 -25.51 -1.63 -18.42
CA GLN A 437 -26.84 -1.39 -17.87
C GLN A 437 -26.86 -0.11 -17.03
N ARG A 438 -25.86 0.09 -16.15
CA ARG A 438 -25.74 1.28 -15.31
C ARG A 438 -25.62 2.56 -16.14
N ILE A 439 -24.78 2.55 -17.18
CA ILE A 439 -24.63 3.71 -18.08
C ILE A 439 -25.96 4.02 -18.78
N LYS A 440 -26.69 3.01 -19.24
CA LYS A 440 -28.01 3.21 -19.87
C LYS A 440 -29.04 3.79 -18.89
N SER A 441 -29.03 3.35 -17.63
CA SER A 441 -29.94 3.85 -16.59
C SER A 441 -29.57 5.24 -16.07
N ALA A 442 -28.33 5.68 -16.27
CA ALA A 442 -27.84 7.00 -15.86
C ALA A 442 -27.93 8.07 -16.95
N GLN A 443 -28.30 7.70 -18.18
CA GLN A 443 -28.64 8.66 -19.24
C GLN A 443 -30.12 9.07 -19.08
N PRO A 444 -30.42 10.37 -18.98
CA PRO A 444 -31.79 10.87 -18.78
C PRO A 444 -32.72 10.57 -19.95
#